data_AF-A0A416P7W5-F1
#
_entry.id   AF-A0A416P7W5-F1
#
_cell.length_a   1.000
_cell.length_b   1.000
_cell.length_c   1.000
_cell.angle_alpha   90.00
_cell.angle_beta   90.00
_cell.angle_gamma   90.00
#
_symmetry.space_group_name_H-M   'P 1'
#
loop_
_entity.id
_entity.type
_entity.pdbx_description
1 polymer ?
#
loop_
_entity_poly.entity_id
_entity_poly.type
_entity_poly.pdbx_seq_one_letter_code
_entity_poly.pdbx_strand_id
1 'polypeptide(L)'
;MDNLVPHKYGEFTSNQLEYYQEKLRKKLFWLILYTDEETKEDFKSVDVAKYHEELLFEISSYNSLLLYPDNFAEIINSLKSALEILKSNHFNFRRYKKLVFDAGAGLKRLKVGDV
;
A
#
# COMPACT_ATOMS: atom_id res chain seq x y z
N MET A 1 15.09 -21.90 11.90
CA MET A 1 15.06 -22.02 10.42
C MET A 1 14.30 -20.81 9.93
N ASP A 2 14.84 -20.09 8.95
CA ASP A 2 14.08 -18.99 8.34
C ASP A 2 12.86 -19.58 7.65
N ASN A 3 11.68 -19.03 7.91
CA ASN A 3 10.48 -19.44 7.17
C ASN A 3 10.61 -18.91 5.74
N LEU A 4 10.73 -19.84 4.80
CA LEU A 4 10.78 -19.56 3.37
C LEU A 4 9.35 -19.44 2.85
N VAL A 5 9.11 -18.39 2.09
CA VAL A 5 7.81 -18.07 1.52
C VAL A 5 7.90 -18.19 -0.01
N PRO A 6 7.09 -19.07 -0.63
CA PRO A 6 7.04 -19.19 -2.08
C PRO A 6 6.61 -17.88 -2.75
N HIS A 7 7.24 -17.58 -3.89
CA HIS A 7 6.83 -16.52 -4.79
C HIS A 7 7.01 -16.94 -6.25
N LYS A 8 6.56 -16.11 -7.18
CA LYS A 8 6.54 -16.40 -8.63
C LYS A 8 7.90 -16.81 -9.22
N TYR A 9 9.02 -16.42 -8.61
CA TYR A 9 10.36 -16.66 -9.14
C TYR A 9 11.29 -17.42 -8.17
N GLY A 10 10.74 -18.07 -7.13
CA GLY A 10 11.53 -18.81 -6.14
C GLY A 10 10.99 -18.62 -4.72
N GLU A 11 11.89 -18.35 -3.78
CA GLU A 11 11.56 -18.20 -2.36
C GLU A 11 12.09 -16.88 -1.79
N PHE A 12 11.36 -16.30 -0.84
CA PHE A 12 11.81 -15.19 -0.02
C PHE A 12 11.98 -15.65 1.42
N THR A 13 12.96 -15.12 2.13
CA THR A 13 12.98 -15.21 3.59
C THR A 13 11.93 -14.26 4.18
N SER A 14 11.45 -14.55 5.40
CA SER A 14 10.53 -13.65 6.10
C SER A 14 11.09 -12.23 6.23
N ASN A 15 12.39 -12.09 6.47
CA ASN A 15 13.07 -10.78 6.57
C ASN A 15 12.99 -9.97 5.26
N GLN A 16 13.09 -10.63 4.09
CA GLN A 16 12.96 -9.95 2.80
C GLN A 16 11.55 -9.43 2.58
N LEU A 17 10.53 -10.20 3.00
CA LEU A 17 9.13 -9.77 2.92
C LEU A 17 8.85 -8.61 3.88
N GLU A 18 9.23 -8.75 5.16
CA GLU A 18 9.04 -7.71 6.16
C GLU A 18 9.69 -6.39 5.73
N TYR A 19 10.93 -6.45 5.23
CA TYR A 19 11.63 -5.28 4.71
C TYR A 19 10.83 -4.59 3.59
N TYR A 20 10.32 -5.36 2.63
CA TYR A 20 9.57 -4.80 1.51
C TYR A 20 8.19 -4.27 1.92
N GLN A 21 7.49 -4.98 2.82
CA GLN A 21 6.23 -4.52 3.40
C GLN A 21 6.42 -3.18 4.15
N GLU A 22 7.47 -3.05 4.96
CA GLU A 22 7.79 -1.77 5.62
C GLU A 22 8.09 -0.65 4.61
N LYS A 23 8.78 -0.97 3.51
CA LYS A 23 9.01 -0.01 2.42
C LYS A 23 7.70 0.47 1.79
N LEU A 24 6.79 -0.44 1.48
CA LEU A 24 5.46 -0.09 0.93
C LEU A 24 4.64 0.73 1.94
N ARG A 25 4.67 0.38 3.22
CA ARG A 25 3.99 1.14 4.29
C ARG A 25 4.51 2.57 4.40
N LYS A 26 5.82 2.78 4.29
CA LYS A 26 6.41 4.14 4.24
C LYS A 26 5.93 4.92 3.02
N LYS A 27 5.84 4.27 1.85
CA LYS A 27 5.27 4.89 0.64
C LYS A 27 3.81 5.29 0.81
N LEU A 28 3.01 4.46 1.49
CA LEU A 28 1.62 4.79 1.84
C LEU A 28 1.54 5.96 2.83
N PHE A 29 2.47 6.05 3.77
CA PHE A 29 2.51 7.18 4.71
C PHE A 29 2.73 8.52 3.98
N TRP A 30 3.54 8.55 2.92
CA TRP A 30 3.73 9.74 2.10
C TRP A 30 2.44 10.25 1.46
N LEU A 31 1.50 9.36 1.09
CA LEU A 31 0.18 9.79 0.59
C LEU A 31 -0.57 10.67 1.60
N ILE A 32 -0.38 10.42 2.90
CA ILE A 32 -1.00 11.24 3.95
C ILE A 32 -0.35 12.62 3.97
N LEU A 33 0.98 12.69 3.99
CA LEU A 33 1.71 13.96 4.00
C LEU A 33 1.41 14.82 2.76
N TYR A 34 1.26 14.20 1.59
CA TYR A 34 0.92 14.93 0.37
C TYR A 34 -0.49 15.49 0.35
N THR A 35 -1.39 15.03 1.23
CA THR A 35 -2.81 15.41 1.22
C THR A 35 -3.28 16.09 2.50
N ASP A 36 -2.47 16.08 3.55
CA ASP A 36 -2.77 16.69 4.84
C ASP A 36 -2.67 18.22 4.75
N GLU A 37 -3.65 18.95 5.29
CA GLU A 37 -3.71 20.41 5.19
C GLU A 37 -2.51 21.13 5.81
N GLU A 38 -1.88 20.52 6.81
CA GLU A 38 -0.72 21.09 7.51
C GLU A 38 0.58 20.93 6.73
N THR A 39 0.66 19.97 5.81
CA THR A 39 1.93 19.61 5.14
C THR A 39 1.87 19.62 3.60
N LYS A 40 0.69 19.59 2.99
CA LYS A 40 0.53 19.57 1.52
C LYS A 40 1.23 20.73 0.79
N GLU A 41 1.34 21.88 1.46
CA GLU A 41 1.95 23.09 0.89
C GLU A 41 3.45 22.90 0.58
N ASP A 42 4.13 22.03 1.33
CA ASP A 42 5.54 21.67 1.12
C ASP A 42 5.74 20.75 -0.10
N PHE A 43 4.64 20.17 -0.62
CA PHE A 43 4.66 19.13 -1.65
C PHE A 43 3.83 19.49 -2.90
N LYS A 44 3.59 20.78 -3.16
CA LYS A 44 2.78 21.25 -4.31
C LYS A 44 3.23 20.76 -5.68
N SER A 45 4.50 20.41 -5.84
CA SER A 45 5.05 19.88 -7.09
C SER A 45 4.75 18.39 -7.30
N VAL A 46 4.23 17.70 -6.29
CA VAL A 46 3.93 16.26 -6.35
C VAL A 46 2.55 16.06 -6.98
N ASP A 47 2.51 15.32 -8.08
CA ASP A 47 1.26 14.76 -8.59
C ASP A 47 0.85 13.57 -7.71
N VAL A 48 0.03 13.87 -6.69
CA VAL A 48 -0.39 12.89 -5.68
C VAL A 48 -1.24 11.79 -6.29
N ALA A 49 -2.07 12.11 -7.28
CA ALA A 49 -2.93 11.13 -7.95
C ALA A 49 -2.08 10.12 -8.72
N LYS A 50 -1.11 10.60 -9.49
CA LYS A 50 -0.16 9.74 -10.20
C LYS A 50 0.68 8.89 -9.25
N TYR A 51 1.22 9.49 -8.18
CA TYR A 51 1.99 8.74 -7.18
C TYR A 51 1.14 7.62 -6.53
N HIS A 52 -0.14 7.89 -6.26
CA HIS A 52 -1.06 6.87 -5.73
C HIS A 52 -1.31 5.75 -6.75
N GLU A 53 -1.55 6.07 -8.02
CA GLU A 53 -1.72 5.06 -9.09
C GLU A 53 -0.49 4.16 -9.24
N GLU A 54 0.71 4.74 -9.25
CA GLU A 54 1.97 4.01 -9.31
C GLU A 54 2.15 3.09 -8.10
N LEU A 55 1.80 3.57 -6.91
CA LEU A 55 1.86 2.76 -5.69
C LEU A 55 0.83 1.62 -5.69
N LEU A 56 -0.38 1.88 -6.20
CA LEU A 56 -1.41 0.85 -6.37
C LEU A 56 -0.92 -0.23 -7.36
N PHE A 57 -0.25 0.17 -8.45
CA PHE A 57 0.36 -0.75 -9.41
C PHE A 57 1.48 -1.58 -8.78
N GLU A 58 2.38 -0.97 -8.01
CA GLU A 58 3.47 -1.65 -7.31
C GLU A 58 2.93 -2.69 -6.31
N ILE A 59 1.93 -2.31 -5.53
CA ILE A 59 1.27 -3.20 -4.56
C ILE A 59 0.50 -4.32 -5.27
N SER A 60 -0.15 -4.04 -6.40
CA SER A 60 -0.79 -5.08 -7.23
C SER A 60 0.22 -6.06 -7.82
N SER A 61 1.39 -5.57 -8.23
CA SER A 61 2.49 -6.42 -8.72
C SER A 61 3.04 -7.30 -7.60
N TYR A 62 3.18 -6.75 -6.38
CA TYR A 62 3.56 -7.52 -5.19
C TYR A 62 2.55 -8.63 -4.87
N ASN A 63 1.24 -8.38 -5.02
CA ASN A 63 0.22 -9.42 -4.89
C ASN A 63 0.49 -10.62 -5.81
N SER A 64 0.78 -10.34 -7.09
CA SER A 64 1.07 -11.39 -8.08
C SER A 64 2.37 -12.12 -7.79
N LEU A 65 3.35 -11.43 -7.21
CA LEU A 65 4.63 -12.00 -6.81
C LEU A 65 4.41 -13.04 -5.72
N LEU A 66 3.55 -12.74 -4.74
CA LEU A 66 3.21 -13.62 -3.62
C LEU A 66 2.12 -14.65 -3.91
N LEU A 67 1.81 -14.91 -5.19
CA LEU A 67 0.81 -15.90 -5.59
C LEU A 67 -0.61 -15.61 -5.05
N TYR A 68 -0.96 -14.33 -4.93
CA TYR A 68 -2.30 -13.85 -4.58
C TYR A 68 -2.83 -14.29 -3.19
N PRO A 69 -2.23 -13.82 -2.08
CA PRO A 69 -2.75 -14.09 -0.74
C PRO A 69 -4.18 -13.56 -0.52
N ASP A 70 -5.04 -14.29 0.20
CA ASP A 70 -6.46 -13.97 0.39
C ASP A 70 -6.69 -12.57 0.99
N ASN A 71 -5.89 -12.22 1.98
CA ASN A 71 -5.93 -10.95 2.70
C ASN A 71 -5.47 -9.74 1.86
N PHE A 72 -4.92 -9.96 0.66
CA PHE A 72 -4.44 -8.88 -0.20
C PHE A 72 -5.58 -8.12 -0.90
N ALA A 73 -6.74 -8.76 -1.10
CA ALA A 73 -7.91 -8.15 -1.71
C ALA A 73 -8.40 -6.91 -0.92
N GLU A 74 -8.40 -6.99 0.42
CA GLU A 74 -8.78 -5.88 1.29
C GLU A 74 -7.84 -4.67 1.14
N ILE A 75 -6.53 -4.93 0.99
CA ILE A 75 -5.50 -3.89 0.81
C ILE A 75 -5.75 -3.15 -0.51
N ILE A 76 -5.91 -3.89 -1.61
CA ILE A 76 -6.15 -3.31 -2.94
C ILE A 76 -7.45 -2.52 -2.98
N ASN A 77 -8.52 -3.08 -2.41
CA ASN A 77 -9.82 -2.41 -2.40
C ASN A 77 -9.76 -1.09 -1.61
N SER A 78 -9.05 -1.08 -0.48
CA SER A 78 -8.88 0.11 0.36
C SER A 78 -8.12 1.22 -0.38
N LEU A 79 -7.04 0.87 -1.08
CA LEU A 79 -6.26 1.84 -1.88
C LEU A 79 -7.03 2.35 -3.09
N LYS A 80 -7.72 1.48 -3.83
CA LYS A 80 -8.61 1.91 -4.92
C LYS A 80 -9.67 2.89 -4.42
N SER A 81 -10.32 2.57 -3.30
CA SER A 81 -11.33 3.45 -2.70
C SER A 81 -10.74 4.79 -2.25
N ALA A 82 -9.51 4.78 -1.72
CA ALA A 82 -8.80 6.01 -1.37
C ALA A 82 -8.48 6.86 -2.61
N LEU A 83 -8.03 6.25 -3.70
CA LEU A 83 -7.76 6.94 -4.97
C LEU A 83 -9.03 7.60 -5.54
N GLU A 84 -10.18 6.92 -5.47
CA GLU A 84 -11.46 7.50 -5.89
C GLU A 84 -11.82 8.75 -5.06
N ILE A 85 -11.59 8.72 -3.74
CA ILE A 85 -11.79 9.90 -2.88
C ILE A 85 -10.83 11.03 -3.27
N LEU A 86 -9.56 10.71 -3.52
CA LEU A 86 -8.53 11.68 -3.90
C LEU A 86 -8.89 12.41 -5.20
N LYS A 87 -9.44 11.69 -6.18
CA LYS A 87 -9.84 12.23 -7.48
C LYS A 87 -11.22 12.87 -7.50
N SER A 88 -11.98 12.76 -6.41
CA SER A 88 -13.33 13.32 -6.35
C SER A 88 -13.32 14.85 -6.27
N ASN A 89 -14.42 15.47 -6.72
CA ASN A 89 -14.61 16.93 -6.61
C ASN A 89 -14.72 17.42 -5.14
N HIS A 90 -14.95 16.50 -4.20
CA HIS A 90 -15.13 16.80 -2.78
C HIS A 90 -14.20 15.91 -1.95
N PHE A 91 -12.90 16.21 -2.04
CA PHE A 91 -11.88 15.47 -1.28
C PHE A 91 -12.20 15.46 0.22
N ASN A 92 -12.31 14.24 0.78
CA ASN A 92 -12.53 14.04 2.21
C ASN A 92 -11.28 13.41 2.83
N PHE A 93 -10.41 14.26 3.37
CA PHE A 93 -9.13 13.85 3.96
C PHE A 93 -9.31 12.77 5.05
N ARG A 94 -10.32 12.89 5.92
CA ARG A 94 -10.54 11.91 6.99
C ARG A 94 -10.83 10.51 6.44
N ARG A 95 -11.69 10.40 5.43
CA ARG A 95 -12.01 9.11 4.78
C ARG A 95 -10.81 8.57 4.01
N TYR A 96 -10.11 9.45 3.28
CA TYR A 96 -8.89 9.11 2.56
C TYR A 96 -7.82 8.53 3.50
N LYS A 97 -7.48 9.27 4.56
CA LYS A 97 -6.48 8.90 5.58
C LYS A 97 -6.80 7.56 6.24
N LYS A 98 -8.08 7.33 6.59
CA LYS A 98 -8.52 6.05 7.14
C LYS A 98 -8.21 4.89 6.19
N LEU A 99 -8.60 5.00 4.92
CA LEU A 99 -8.41 3.93 3.93
C LEU A 99 -6.92 3.65 3.65
N VAL A 100 -6.10 4.69 3.56
CA VAL A 100 -4.64 4.55 3.39
C VAL A 100 -4.01 3.85 4.60
N PHE A 101 -4.44 4.20 5.82
CA PHE A 101 -3.97 3.51 7.03
C PHE A 101 -4.48 2.08 7.16
N ASP A 102 -5.73 1.81 6.78
CA ASP A 102 -6.29 0.44 6.76
C ASP A 102 -5.46 -0.45 5.81
N ALA A 103 -5.13 0.06 4.61
CA ALA A 103 -4.24 -0.64 3.67
C ALA A 103 -2.84 -0.87 4.24
N GLY A 104 -2.24 0.15 4.86
CA GLY A 104 -0.93 0.06 5.51
C GLY A 104 -0.90 -0.92 6.69
N ALA A 105 -2.01 -1.04 7.43
CA ALA A 105 -2.17 -2.04 8.50
C ALA A 105 -2.35 -3.45 7.92
N GLY A 106 -3.07 -3.58 6.79
CA GLY A 106 -3.20 -4.83 6.05
C GLY A 106 -1.85 -5.39 5.60
N LEU A 107 -0.98 -4.54 5.03
CA LEU A 107 0.38 -4.94 4.65
C LEU A 107 1.20 -5.47 5.83
N LYS A 108 1.06 -4.87 7.02
CA LYS A 108 1.76 -5.32 8.24
C LYS A 108 1.25 -6.67 8.75
N ARG A 109 -0.05 -6.94 8.59
CA ARG A 109 -0.70 -8.17 9.05
C ARG A 109 -0.65 -9.29 8.01
N LEU A 110 -0.07 -9.03 6.83
CA LEU A 110 -0.01 -9.98 5.74
C LEU A 110 0.82 -11.20 6.15
N LYS A 111 0.14 -12.28 6.51
CA LYS A 111 0.75 -13.60 6.66
C LYS A 111 0.87 -14.20 5.27
N VAL A 112 2.08 -14.64 4.91
CA VAL A 112 2.37 -15.26 3.63
C VAL A 112 3.10 -16.57 3.94
N GLY A 113 2.66 -17.67 3.32
CA GLY A 113 3.25 -19.00 3.54
C GLY A 113 2.47 -19.92 4.49
N ASP A 114 1.28 -19.53 4.95
CA ASP A 114 0.34 -20.46 5.61
C ASP A 114 -0.51 -21.14 4.51
N VAL A 115 0.08 -22.10 3.78
CA VAL A 115 -0.65 -23.03 2.88
C VAL A 115 -0.38 -24.45 3.35
#